data_AF-H3GGP6-F1
#
_entry.id   AF-H3GGP6-F1
#
_cell.length_a   1.000
_cell.length_b   1.000
_cell.length_c   1.000
_cell.angle_alpha   90.00
_cell.angle_beta   90.00
_cell.angle_gamma   90.00
#
_symmetry.space_group_name_H-M   'P 1'
#
loop_
_entity.id
_entity.type
_entity.pdbx_description
1 polymer ?
#
loop_
_entity_poly.entity_id
_entity_poly.type
_entity_poly.pdbx_seq_one_letter_code
_entity_poly.pdbx_strand_id
1 'polypeptide(L)'
;MGTDGTTFSVKDQGYSKRRFAIDALKSCLSKLDNEAKARPGSADVQDGPQRHFSFRMLLLEYKIKRAGRRLITCEEAYTSKTCSSCGKNKENLGGSEVYTCAFCGAVMDRDLNGAKNIFVKNVEMLF
;
A
#
# COMPACT_ATOMS: atom_id res chain seq x y z
N MET A 1 2.33 -37.84 -10.91
CA MET A 1 2.06 -37.51 -12.32
C MET A 1 0.62 -37.02 -12.36
N GLY A 2 0.27 -35.74 -12.23
CA GLY A 2 0.88 -34.54 -12.81
C GLY A 2 0.05 -34.15 -14.04
N THR A 3 -0.91 -33.24 -13.86
CA THR A 3 -1.30 -32.23 -14.86
C THR A 3 -2.03 -31.10 -14.14
N ASP A 4 -1.29 -30.02 -13.98
CA ASP A 4 -1.73 -28.72 -13.52
C ASP A 4 -2.39 -28.02 -14.71
N GLY A 5 -3.61 -27.53 -14.54
CA GLY A 5 -4.38 -26.97 -15.64
C GLY A 5 -5.67 -26.36 -15.13
N THR A 6 -5.56 -25.27 -14.38
CA THR A 6 -6.71 -24.46 -13.97
C THR A 6 -7.25 -23.76 -15.22
N THR A 7 -8.08 -24.47 -15.99
CA THR A 7 -8.89 -23.91 -17.07
C THR A 7 -9.90 -22.95 -16.45
N PHE A 8 -9.65 -21.65 -16.49
CA PHE A 8 -10.68 -20.64 -16.22
C PHE A 8 -11.45 -20.36 -17.51
N SER A 9 -12.69 -20.85 -17.53
CA SER A 9 -13.64 -20.68 -18.62
C SER A 9 -14.00 -19.20 -18.81
N VAL A 10 -13.77 -18.72 -20.03
CA VAL A 10 -14.13 -17.39 -20.52
C VAL A 10 -15.66 -17.30 -20.61
N LYS A 11 -16.29 -16.71 -19.59
CA LYS A 11 -17.62 -16.09 -19.71
C LYS A 11 -17.47 -14.60 -19.46
N ASP A 12 -16.87 -13.95 -20.45
CA ASP A 12 -16.64 -12.52 -20.49
C ASP A 12 -17.90 -11.81 -21.01
N GLN A 13 -18.57 -11.06 -20.13
CA GLN A 13 -19.34 -9.88 -20.52
C GLN A 13 -19.00 -8.76 -19.54
N GLY A 14 -17.81 -8.17 -19.73
CA GLY A 14 -17.48 -6.86 -19.13
C GLY A 14 -16.19 -6.79 -18.33
N TYR A 15 -15.25 -7.72 -18.46
CA TYR A 15 -13.96 -7.63 -17.76
C TYR A 15 -13.04 -6.60 -18.43
N SER A 16 -13.35 -5.31 -18.23
CA SER A 16 -12.60 -4.20 -18.82
C SER A 16 -11.13 -4.21 -18.37
N LYS A 17 -10.21 -3.79 -19.25
CA LYS A 17 -8.75 -3.70 -19.00
C LYS A 17 -8.38 -3.01 -17.66
N ARG A 18 -9.24 -2.10 -17.16
CA ARG A 18 -9.07 -1.45 -15.84
C ARG A 18 -9.24 -2.42 -14.68
N ARG A 19 -10.14 -3.42 -14.79
CA ARG A 19 -10.35 -4.43 -13.75
C ARG A 19 -9.18 -5.40 -13.66
N PHE A 20 -8.60 -5.78 -14.81
CA PHE A 20 -7.36 -6.56 -14.86
C PHE A 20 -6.21 -5.86 -14.15
N ALA A 21 -6.02 -4.55 -14.39
CA ALA A 21 -4.96 -3.78 -13.73
C ALA A 21 -5.19 -3.68 -12.21
N ILE A 22 -6.44 -3.48 -11.77
CA ILE A 22 -6.79 -3.44 -10.34
C ILE A 22 -6.57 -4.81 -9.67
N ASP A 23 -6.94 -5.91 -10.33
CA ASP A 23 -6.80 -7.25 -9.77
C ASP A 23 -5.34 -7.72 -9.79
N ALA A 24 -4.56 -7.31 -10.81
CA ALA A 24 -3.10 -7.49 -10.83
C ALA A 24 -2.41 -6.71 -9.69
N LEU A 25 -2.83 -5.46 -9.44
CA LEU A 25 -2.35 -4.67 -8.31
C LEU A 25 -2.70 -5.32 -6.97
N LYS A 26 -3.95 -5.79 -6.79
CA LYS A 26 -4.37 -6.51 -5.58
C LYS A 26 -3.58 -7.80 -5.36
N SER A 27 -3.30 -8.55 -6.44
CA SER A 27 -2.47 -9.76 -6.37
C SER A 27 -1.01 -9.45 -6.03
N CYS A 28 -0.48 -8.34 -6.53
CA CYS A 28 0.88 -7.89 -6.17
C CYS A 28 0.95 -7.46 -4.71
N LEU A 29 -0.07 -6.72 -4.23
CA LEU A 29 -0.18 -6.30 -2.83
C LEU A 29 -0.29 -7.51 -1.88
N SER A 30 -1.11 -8.51 -2.22
CA SER A 30 -1.24 -9.72 -1.39
C SER A 30 0.05 -10.54 -1.34
N LYS A 31 0.85 -10.54 -2.42
CA LYS A 31 2.19 -11.16 -2.41
C LYS A 31 3.14 -10.42 -1.48
N LEU A 32 3.14 -9.09 -1.48
CA LEU A 32 3.96 -8.28 -0.58
C LEU A 32 3.58 -8.48 0.90
N ASP A 33 2.28 -8.62 1.21
CA ASP A 33 1.81 -8.92 2.58
C ASP A 33 2.24 -10.32 3.05
N ASN A 34 2.19 -11.31 2.17
CA ASN A 34 2.62 -12.68 2.47
C ASN A 34 4.14 -12.77 2.65
N GLU A 35 4.93 -12.07 1.83
CA GLU A 35 6.38 -11.93 2.02
C GLU A 35 6.73 -11.20 3.32
N ALA A 36 5.95 -10.19 3.72
CA ALA A 36 6.14 -9.48 4.97
C ALA A 36 5.92 -10.39 6.18
N LYS A 37 4.91 -11.28 6.12
CA LYS A 37 4.59 -12.27 7.16
C LYS A 37 5.53 -13.48 7.18
N ALA A 38 6.13 -13.85 6.05
CA ALA A 38 7.05 -14.98 5.94
C ALA A 38 8.47 -14.71 6.47
N ARG A 39 8.81 -13.45 6.79
CA ARG A 39 10.10 -13.11 7.41
C ARG A 39 10.05 -13.40 8.91
N PRO A 40 11.09 -14.02 9.50
CA PRO A 40 11.15 -14.21 10.94
C PRO A 40 11.03 -12.85 11.62
N GLY A 41 9.96 -12.69 12.41
CA GLY A 41 9.77 -11.51 13.23
C GLY A 41 10.95 -11.42 14.19
N SER A 42 11.71 -10.32 14.12
CA SER A 42 12.49 -9.91 15.29
C SER A 42 11.46 -9.59 16.37
N ALA A 43 11.28 -10.53 17.29
CA ALA A 43 10.48 -10.35 18.49
C ALA A 43 10.92 -9.07 19.20
N ASP A 44 9.91 -8.33 19.68
CA ASP A 44 10.02 -7.28 20.69
C ASP A 44 10.98 -6.11 20.39
N VAL A 45 10.56 -5.19 19.52
CA VAL A 45 11.04 -3.80 19.62
C VAL A 45 10.16 -3.10 20.64
N GLN A 46 10.63 -3.02 21.88
CA GLN A 46 10.04 -2.17 22.91
C GLN A 46 10.18 -0.70 22.44
N ASP A 47 9.07 -0.10 22.01
CA ASP A 47 9.00 1.30 21.56
C ASP A 47 9.29 2.22 22.77
N GLY A 48 10.56 2.63 22.89
CA GLY A 48 11.01 3.66 23.82
C GLY A 48 10.58 5.08 23.40
N PRO A 49 10.76 6.09 24.28
CA PRO A 49 10.15 7.40 24.13
C PRO A 49 10.59 8.09 22.83
N GLN A 50 9.59 8.55 22.08
CA GLN A 50 9.66 9.08 20.73
C GLN A 50 10.59 10.30 20.63
N ARG A 51 11.86 10.06 20.27
CA ARG A 51 12.75 11.05 19.62
C ARG A 51 13.68 10.29 18.68
N HIS A 52 14.13 10.98 17.63
CA HIS A 52 15.11 10.53 16.64
C HIS A 52 14.54 9.88 15.35
N PHE A 53 13.76 10.66 14.59
CA PHE A 53 13.47 10.40 13.16
C PHE A 53 14.70 9.88 12.41
N SER A 54 15.87 10.51 12.62
CA SER A 54 17.14 10.12 12.00
C SER A 54 17.57 8.69 12.37
N PHE A 55 17.29 8.22 13.58
CA PHE A 55 17.61 6.85 13.99
C PHE A 55 16.68 5.84 13.31
N ARG A 56 15.38 6.16 13.22
CA ARG A 56 14.41 5.34 12.48
C ARG A 56 14.80 5.25 10.99
N MET A 57 15.22 6.35 10.37
CA MET A 57 15.69 6.35 8.98
C MET A 57 16.94 5.48 8.79
N LEU A 58 17.95 5.59 9.67
CA LEU A 58 19.15 4.75 9.61
C LEU A 58 18.82 3.25 9.70
N LEU A 59 17.92 2.86 10.62
CA LEU A 59 17.49 1.47 10.75
C LEU A 59 16.72 0.98 9.52
N LEU A 60 15.87 1.83 8.93
CA LEU A 60 15.15 1.51 7.70
C LEU A 60 16.11 1.33 6.52
N GLU A 61 17.05 2.25 6.32
CA GLU A 61 18.09 2.16 5.30
C GLU A 61 18.89 0.86 5.42
N TYR A 62 19.34 0.54 6.64
CA TYR A 62 20.06 -0.71 6.90
C TYR A 62 19.25 -1.95 6.52
N LYS A 63 17.99 -2.04 6.97
CA LYS A 63 17.10 -3.18 6.68
C LYS A 63 16.79 -3.31 5.20
N ILE A 64 16.53 -2.19 4.52
CA ILE A 64 16.22 -2.15 3.09
C ILE A 64 17.43 -2.54 2.24
N LYS A 65 18.62 -2.03 2.60
CA LYS A 65 19.88 -2.40 1.95
C LYS A 65 20.19 -3.89 2.10
N ARG A 66 19.99 -4.46 3.29
CA ARG A 66 20.15 -5.91 3.53
C ARG A 66 19.16 -6.76 2.73
N ALA A 67 17.97 -6.24 2.47
CA ALA A 67 16.96 -6.90 1.65
C ALA A 67 17.17 -6.69 0.14
N GLY A 68 18.20 -5.94 -0.29
CA GLY A 68 18.42 -5.60 -1.69
C GLY A 68 17.30 -4.75 -2.32
N ARG A 69 16.56 -3.99 -1.49
CA ARG A 69 15.45 -3.12 -1.93
C ARG A 69 15.92 -1.65 -1.98
N ARG A 70 15.12 -0.79 -2.59
CA ARG A 70 15.34 0.67 -2.62
C ARG A 70 14.49 1.37 -1.57
N LEU A 71 15.06 2.33 -0.85
CA LEU A 71 14.34 3.25 0.02
C LEU A 71 14.20 4.58 -0.73
N ILE A 72 12.98 5.08 -0.85
CA ILE A 72 12.68 6.35 -1.52
C ILE A 72 11.94 7.23 -0.51
N THR A 73 12.52 8.37 -0.19
CA THR A 73 11.88 9.40 0.64
C THR A 73 11.01 10.27 -0.27
N CYS A 74 9.76 10.48 0.11
CA CYS A 74 8.79 11.22 -0.68
C CYS A 74 7.95 12.17 0.17
N GLU A 75 7.29 13.12 -0.48
CA GLU A 75 6.45 14.10 0.20
C GLU A 75 5.05 13.53 0.50
N GLU A 76 4.67 13.53 1.78
CA GLU A 76 3.40 12.98 2.28
C GLU A 76 2.19 13.93 2.23
N ALA A 77 2.38 15.17 1.78
CA ALA A 77 1.35 16.21 1.86
C ALA A 77 0.03 15.78 1.19
N TYR A 78 -1.09 16.01 1.89
CA TYR A 78 -2.48 15.73 1.48
C TYR A 78 -2.84 14.24 1.21
N THR A 79 -1.93 13.30 1.46
CA THR A 79 -2.15 11.87 1.19
C THR A 79 -3.25 11.27 2.06
N SER A 80 -3.43 11.73 3.29
CA SER A 80 -4.49 11.25 4.17
C SER A 80 -5.86 11.85 3.85
N LYS A 81 -5.93 13.06 3.26
CA LYS A 81 -7.17 13.77 2.91
C LYS A 81 -7.76 13.34 1.57
N THR A 82 -6.89 13.04 0.61
CA THR A 82 -7.27 12.69 -0.76
C THR A 82 -7.92 11.31 -0.79
N CYS A 83 -9.04 11.15 -1.49
CA CYS A 83 -9.60 9.82 -1.70
C CYS A 83 -8.79 9.08 -2.76
N SER A 84 -8.18 7.95 -2.41
CA SER A 84 -7.43 7.10 -3.35
C SER A 84 -8.27 6.50 -4.47
N SER A 85 -9.60 6.53 -4.36
CA SER A 85 -10.52 5.99 -5.37
C SER A 85 -11.02 7.02 -6.37
N CYS A 86 -11.25 8.27 -5.95
CA CYS A 86 -11.82 9.32 -6.81
C CYS A 86 -11.01 10.62 -6.89
N GLY A 87 -9.91 10.74 -6.14
CA GLY A 87 -9.01 11.90 -6.15
C GLY A 87 -9.54 13.14 -5.45
N LYS A 88 -10.76 13.13 -4.90
CA LYS A 88 -11.32 14.30 -4.21
C LYS A 88 -10.79 14.42 -2.79
N ASN A 89 -10.54 15.66 -2.36
CA ASN A 89 -10.07 15.97 -1.02
C ASN A 89 -11.22 16.05 -0.04
N LYS A 90 -11.03 15.43 1.12
CA LYS A 90 -11.90 15.61 2.28
C LYS A 90 -11.46 16.86 3.04
N GLU A 91 -12.38 17.79 3.26
CA GLU A 91 -12.10 19.04 4.00
C GLU A 91 -11.75 18.76 5.47
N ASN A 92 -12.59 17.97 6.15
CA ASN A 92 -12.44 17.64 7.56
C ASN A 92 -12.05 16.17 7.74
N LEU A 93 -10.77 15.93 7.97
CA LEU A 93 -10.25 14.56 8.06
C LEU A 93 -10.58 13.88 9.41
N GLY A 94 -10.75 14.64 10.49
CA GLY A 94 -11.02 14.10 11.84
C GLY A 94 -9.95 13.10 12.30
N GLY A 95 -10.21 12.35 13.38
CA GLY A 95 -9.30 11.35 13.96
C GLY A 95 -9.68 9.88 13.74
N SER A 96 -10.69 9.58 12.89
CA SER A 96 -11.22 8.21 12.72
C SER A 96 -10.31 7.29 11.90
N GLU A 97 -9.97 6.11 12.40
CA GLU A 97 -9.17 5.10 11.67
C GLU A 97 -9.79 4.69 10.31
N VAL A 98 -11.10 4.85 10.14
CA VAL A 98 -11.80 4.55 8.89
C VAL A 98 -11.94 5.81 8.03
N TYR A 99 -11.47 5.73 6.78
CA TYR A 99 -11.70 6.73 5.75
C TYR A 99 -12.99 6.43 4.99
N THR A 100 -13.97 7.33 5.11
CA THR A 100 -15.19 7.35 4.29
C THR A 100 -15.19 8.58 3.39
N CYS A 101 -15.33 8.34 2.08
CA CYS A 101 -15.43 9.38 1.06
C CYS A 101 -16.88 9.83 0.86
N ALA A 102 -17.16 11.11 1.11
CA ALA A 102 -18.49 11.70 0.87
C ALA A 102 -18.87 11.78 -0.63
N PHE A 103 -17.89 11.70 -1.54
CA PHE A 103 -18.12 11.91 -2.97
C PHE A 103 -18.38 10.62 -3.76
N CYS A 104 -17.67 9.54 -3.44
CA CYS A 104 -17.80 8.26 -4.16
C CYS A 104 -18.25 7.09 -3.28
N GLY A 105 -18.44 7.31 -1.97
CA GLY A 105 -18.87 6.28 -1.03
C GLY A 105 -17.80 5.24 -0.68
N ALA A 106 -16.55 5.40 -1.13
CA ALA A 106 -15.47 4.50 -0.75
C ALA A 106 -15.26 4.49 0.77
N VAL A 107 -15.17 3.28 1.34
CA VAL A 107 -14.88 3.02 2.75
C VAL A 107 -13.63 2.13 2.82
N MET A 108 -12.61 2.56 3.55
CA MET A 108 -11.40 1.78 3.78
C MET A 108 -10.64 2.27 5.00
N ASP A 109 -9.64 1.51 5.44
CA ASP A 109 -8.67 1.97 6.42
C ASP A 109 -7.96 3.26 5.97
N ARG A 110 -7.75 4.20 6.89
CA ARG A 110 -7.17 5.51 6.60
C ARG A 110 -5.71 5.40 6.19
N ASP A 111 -4.94 4.53 6.84
CA ASP A 111 -3.53 4.34 6.52
C ASP A 111 -3.39 3.66 5.16
N LEU A 112 -4.29 2.71 4.85
CA LEU A 112 -4.37 2.12 3.51
C LEU A 112 -4.69 3.17 2.43
N ASN A 113 -5.60 4.11 2.70
CA ASN A 113 -5.89 5.22 1.80
C ASN A 113 -4.65 6.11 1.60
N GLY A 114 -3.98 6.47 2.70
CA GLY A 114 -2.73 7.24 2.67
C GLY A 114 -1.62 6.55 1.87
N ALA A 115 -1.38 5.27 2.14
CA ALA A 115 -0.37 4.47 1.45
C ALA A 115 -0.61 4.39 -0.07
N LYS A 116 -1.87 4.21 -0.50
CA LYS A 116 -2.23 4.25 -1.93
C LYS A 116 -1.92 5.61 -2.55
N ASN A 117 -2.25 6.70 -1.87
CA ASN A 117 -1.98 8.03 -2.38
C ASN A 117 -0.48 8.34 -2.44
N ILE A 118 0.30 7.89 -1.46
CA ILE A 118 1.77 7.98 -1.50
C ILE A 118 2.29 7.23 -2.72
N PHE A 119 1.84 5.99 -2.96
CA PHE A 119 2.27 5.22 -4.11
C PHE A 119 1.93 5.91 -5.44
N VAL A 120 0.68 6.36 -5.60
CA VAL A 120 0.22 7.01 -6.84
C VAL A 120 0.98 8.31 -7.11
N LYS A 121 1.19 9.15 -6.09
CA LYS A 121 1.90 10.43 -6.22
C LYS A 121 3.37 10.26 -6.62
N ASN A 122 3.97 9.12 -6.28
CA ASN A 122 5.41 8.89 -6.36
C ASN A 122 5.79 7.75 -7.31
N VAL A 123 4.84 7.27 -8.12
CA VAL A 123 5.04 6.14 -9.03
C VAL A 123 6.17 6.39 -10.04
N GLU A 124 6.37 7.65 -10.43
CA GLU A 124 7.44 8.06 -11.35
C GLU A 124 8.84 7.88 -10.77
N MET A 125 9.01 7.91 -9.44
CA MET A 125 10.31 7.67 -8.79
C MET A 125 10.70 6.18 -8.77
N LEU A 126 9.82 5.29 -9.20
CA LEU A 126 10.07 3.86 -9.24
C LEU A 126 10.72 3.39 -10.54
N PHE A 127 10.68 4.19 -11.60
CA PHE A 127 11.24 3.88 -12.92
C PHE A 127 12.50 4.70 -13.18
#